data_AF-A0A519K393-F1
#
_entry.id   AF-A0A519K393-F1
#
_cell.length_a   1.000
_cell.length_b   1.000
_cell.length_c   1.000
_cell.angle_alpha   90.00
_cell.angle_beta   90.00
_cell.angle_gamma   90.00
#
_symmetry.space_group_name_H-M   'P 1'
#
loop_
_entity.id
_entity.type
_entity.pdbx_description
1 polymer ?
#
loop_
_entity_poly.entity_id
_entity_poly.type
_entity_poly.pdbx_seq_one_letter_code
_entity_poly.pdbx_strand_id
1 'polypeptide(L)'
;MSEVFVGLLQPFGFPFAPRDWMLCNGAILPISQYQALYALIGNTYGGDGVNTFAIPDTRGRTLVGQGHLPGGQTYAMGESGGLEAYTLTEQNLPMHTHMLMATDQGAAQ
;
A
#
# COMPACT_ATOMS: atom_id res chain seq x y z
N MET A 1 21.44 -5.28 15.39
CA MET A 1 20.17 -5.97 15.09
C MET A 1 19.12 -4.91 14.88
N SER A 2 18.30 -4.99 13.83
CA SER A 2 17.14 -4.12 13.68
C SER A 2 16.13 -4.49 14.76
N GLU A 3 15.88 -3.59 15.70
CA GLU A 3 14.79 -3.74 16.66
C GLU A 3 13.46 -3.79 15.92
N VAL A 4 12.62 -4.78 16.26
CA VAL A 4 11.28 -4.94 15.70
C VAL A 4 10.30 -4.40 16.74
N PHE A 5 9.55 -3.37 16.37
CA PHE A 5 8.54 -2.76 17.23
C PHE A 5 7.15 -3.31 16.92
N VAL A 6 6.27 -3.32 17.92
CA VAL A 6 4.85 -3.62 17.73
C VAL A 6 4.26 -2.60 16.76
N GLY A 7 3.46 -3.06 15.79
CA GLY A 7 2.86 -2.21 14.76
C GLY A 7 3.73 -2.00 13.51
N LEU A 8 4.93 -2.59 13.46
CA LEU A 8 5.76 -2.54 12.26
C LEU A 8 5.15 -3.38 11.12
N LEU A 9 5.10 -2.80 9.92
CA LEU A 9 4.71 -3.47 8.69
C LEU A 9 5.95 -3.87 7.91
N GLN A 10 6.03 -5.13 7.48
CA GLN A 10 7.14 -5.63 6.68
C GLN A 10 6.65 -6.59 5.58
N PRO A 11 7.08 -6.43 4.32
CA PRO A 11 6.84 -7.42 3.29
C PRO A 11 7.69 -8.68 3.53
N PHE A 12 7.09 -9.84 3.31
CA PHE A 12 7.77 -11.13 3.38
C PHE A 12 7.70 -11.84 2.02
N GLY A 13 8.76 -12.58 1.69
CA GLY A 13 8.85 -13.36 0.44
C GLY A 13 8.18 -14.74 0.50
N PHE A 14 7.42 -15.04 1.56
CA PHE A 14 6.78 -16.33 1.82
C PHE A 14 5.32 -16.13 2.31
N PRO A 15 4.44 -17.14 2.17
CA PRO A 15 2.99 -16.94 2.27
C PRO A 15 2.38 -17.06 3.68
N PHE A 16 3.20 -17.07 4.73
CA PHE A 16 2.73 -17.20 6.12
C PHE A 16 3.34 -16.12 7.01
N ALA A 17 2.64 -15.78 8.10
CA ALA A 17 3.19 -14.89 9.12
C ALA A 17 4.19 -15.66 10.00
N PRO A 18 5.43 -15.17 10.19
CA PRO A 18 6.35 -15.72 11.19
C PRO A 18 5.77 -15.65 12.60
N ARG A 19 6.41 -16.35 13.55
CA ARG A 19 6.07 -16.22 14.98
C ARG A 19 6.12 -14.74 15.40
N ASP A 20 5.12 -14.30 16.17
CA ASP A 20 4.94 -12.92 16.65
C ASP A 20 4.56 -11.89 15.57
N TRP A 21 4.26 -12.35 14.35
CA TRP A 21 3.71 -11.55 13.27
C TRP A 21 2.31 -12.00 12.89
N MET A 22 1.60 -11.16 12.16
CA MET A 22 0.31 -11.49 11.58
C MET A 22 0.23 -10.96 10.14
N LEU A 23 -0.51 -11.67 9.30
CA LEU A 23 -0.80 -11.21 7.94
C LEU A 23 -1.68 -9.95 7.99
N CYS A 24 -1.34 -8.93 7.21
CA CYS A 24 -2.14 -7.72 7.07
C CYS A 24 -3.30 -7.95 6.10
N ASN A 25 -4.35 -8.61 6.58
CA ASN A 25 -5.49 -9.08 5.79
C ASN A 25 -6.84 -8.53 6.27
N GLY A 26 -6.84 -7.47 7.07
CA GLY A 26 -8.09 -6.88 7.59
C GLY A 26 -8.75 -7.65 8.74
N ALA A 27 -8.03 -8.57 9.40
CA ALA A 27 -8.60 -9.35 10.50
C ALA A 27 -9.10 -8.45 11.66
N ILE A 28 -10.24 -8.84 12.24
CA ILE A 28 -10.78 -8.25 13.47
C ILE A 28 -10.20 -9.01 14.66
N LEU A 29 -9.55 -8.28 15.57
CA LEU A 29 -8.88 -8.82 16.74
C LEU A 29 -9.52 -8.32 18.04
N PRO A 30 -9.51 -9.14 19.10
CA PRO A 30 -9.93 -8.70 20.42
C PRO A 30 -8.89 -7.76 21.05
N ILE A 31 -9.34 -6.59 21.51
CA ILE A 31 -8.50 -5.58 22.18
C ILE A 31 -7.84 -6.18 23.43
N SER A 32 -8.55 -7.05 24.16
CA SER A 32 -8.05 -7.68 25.38
C SER A 32 -6.77 -8.51 25.19
N GLN A 33 -6.52 -9.04 23.98
CA GLN A 33 -5.33 -9.83 23.68
C GLN A 33 -4.22 -9.00 23.04
N TYR A 34 -4.56 -7.92 22.32
CA TYR A 34 -3.62 -7.12 21.54
C TYR A 34 -3.60 -5.65 21.98
N GLN A 35 -3.62 -5.42 23.29
CA GLN A 35 -3.71 -4.08 23.90
C GLN A 35 -2.61 -3.14 23.40
N ALA A 36 -1.37 -3.62 23.30
CA ALA A 36 -0.24 -2.82 22.82
C ALA A 36 -0.41 -2.37 21.37
N LEU A 37 -0.92 -3.24 20.50
CA LEU A 37 -1.18 -2.90 19.10
C LEU A 37 -2.36 -1.93 18.99
N TYR A 38 -3.44 -2.18 19.73
CA TYR A 38 -4.60 -1.28 19.78
C TYR A 38 -4.22 0.12 20.28
N ALA A 39 -3.34 0.23 21.27
CA ALA A 39 -2.86 1.52 21.76
C ALA A 39 -2.13 2.34 20.67
N LEU A 40 -1.58 1.69 19.65
CA LEU A 40 -0.86 2.35 18.55
C LEU A 40 -1.78 2.71 17.38
N ILE A 41 -2.67 1.81 16.97
CA ILE A 41 -3.47 1.98 15.74
C ILE A 41 -4.96 2.22 15.98
N GLY A 42 -5.42 2.13 17.23
CA GLY A 42 -6.83 2.25 17.59
C GLY A 42 -7.73 1.34 16.77
N ASN A 43 -8.89 1.87 16.38
CA ASN A 43 -9.85 1.24 15.48
C ASN A 43 -9.80 1.83 14.05
N THR A 44 -8.67 2.42 13.64
CA THR A 44 -8.51 3.10 12.34
C THR A 44 -8.92 2.25 11.15
N TYR A 45 -8.69 0.93 11.21
CA TYR A 45 -9.00 0.01 10.12
C TYR A 45 -10.34 -0.72 10.30
N GLY A 46 -11.12 -0.40 11.35
CA GLY A 46 -12.42 -1.02 11.65
C GLY A 46 -12.49 -1.67 13.05
N GLY A 47 -13.55 -2.44 13.27
CA GLY A 47 -13.92 -2.97 14.58
C GLY A 47 -14.83 -2.03 15.38
N ASP A 48 -15.26 -2.47 16.56
CA ASP A 48 -16.18 -1.69 17.41
C ASP A 48 -15.47 -0.65 18.30
N GLY A 49 -14.13 -0.72 18.43
CA GLY A 49 -13.34 0.18 19.29
C GLY A 49 -13.57 -0.03 20.80
N VAL A 50 -14.32 -1.07 21.18
CA VAL A 50 -14.67 -1.38 22.57
C VAL A 50 -14.14 -2.75 22.95
N ASN A 51 -14.49 -3.77 22.17
CA ASN A 51 -14.02 -5.15 22.38
C ASN A 51 -13.01 -5.57 21.31
N THR A 52 -13.07 -4.93 20.14
CA THR A 52 -12.40 -5.35 18.92
C THR A 52 -11.87 -4.16 18.13
N PHE A 53 -10.84 -4.42 17.35
CA PHE A 53 -10.29 -3.51 16.36
C PHE A 53 -9.82 -4.32 15.15
N ALA A 54 -9.74 -3.69 13.98
CA ALA A 54 -9.18 -4.32 12.81
C ALA A 54 -7.74 -3.87 12.56
N ILE A 55 -6.97 -4.76 11.95
CA ILE A 55 -5.65 -4.47 11.40
C ILE A 55 -5.74 -4.06 9.92
N PRO A 56 -4.67 -3.50 9.32
CA PRO A 56 -4.68 -3.17 7.90
C PRO A 56 -4.95 -4.37 6.99
N ASP A 57 -5.59 -4.12 5.84
CA ASP A 57 -5.64 -5.04 4.71
C ASP A 57 -4.75 -4.51 3.57
N THR A 58 -3.63 -5.16 3.34
CA THR A 58 -2.64 -4.74 2.31
C THR A 58 -2.66 -5.64 1.08
N ARG A 59 -3.62 -6.55 0.97
CA ARG A 59 -3.73 -7.44 -0.20
C ARG A 59 -4.09 -6.61 -1.43
N GLY A 60 -3.32 -6.76 -2.51
CA GLY A 60 -3.52 -6.00 -3.76
C GLY A 60 -3.22 -4.50 -3.63
N ARG A 61 -2.49 -4.06 -2.59
CA ARG A 61 -2.28 -2.64 -2.29
C ARG A 61 -0.81 -2.31 -2.05
N THR A 62 -0.42 -1.11 -2.47
CA THR A 62 0.87 -0.48 -2.11
C THR A 62 0.66 0.48 -0.95
N LEU A 63 1.61 0.50 -0.02
CA LEU A 63 1.59 1.42 1.11
C LEU A 63 2.05 2.82 0.67
N VAL A 64 1.31 3.85 1.08
CA VAL A 64 1.65 5.27 0.86
C VAL A 64 1.79 5.95 2.22
N GLY A 65 2.78 6.83 2.36
CA GLY A 65 2.99 7.58 3.59
C GLY A 65 1.83 8.54 3.88
N GLN A 66 1.40 8.59 5.14
CA GLN A 66 0.42 9.58 5.59
C GLN A 66 0.99 11.00 5.48
N GLY A 67 0.12 11.97 5.17
CA GLY A 67 0.43 13.38 5.24
C GLY A 67 0.09 14.13 3.96
N HIS A 68 0.43 15.41 3.95
CA HIS A 68 0.25 16.28 2.80
C HIS A 68 1.49 16.25 1.90
N LEU A 69 1.32 15.89 0.63
CA LEU A 69 2.35 16.03 -0.39
C LEU A 69 2.26 17.44 -1.00
N PRO A 70 3.33 18.26 -0.99
CA PRO A 70 3.31 19.57 -1.64
C PRO A 70 2.95 19.46 -3.13
N GLY A 71 1.91 20.17 -3.56
CA GLY A 71 1.39 20.09 -4.93
C GLY A 71 0.60 18.80 -5.23
N GLY A 72 0.29 18.00 -4.21
CA GLY A 72 -0.44 16.75 -4.30
C GLY A 72 -1.61 16.67 -3.33
N GLN A 73 -2.01 15.44 -3.03
CA GLN A 73 -3.12 15.13 -2.13
C GLN A 73 -2.63 14.98 -0.68
N THR A 74 -3.57 15.08 0.25
CA THR A 74 -3.36 14.70 1.65
C THR A 74 -3.90 13.29 1.86
N TYR A 75 -3.06 12.39 2.38
CA TYR A 75 -3.45 11.01 2.70
C TYR A 75 -3.66 10.87 4.21
N ALA A 76 -4.84 10.41 4.61
CA ALA A 76 -5.13 10.05 6.00
C ALA A 76 -4.73 8.59 6.28
N MET A 77 -4.32 8.30 7.52
CA MET A 77 -4.06 6.90 7.91
C MET A 77 -5.36 6.09 7.85
N GLY A 78 -5.30 4.87 7.30
CA GLY A 78 -6.47 4.01 7.11
C GLY A 78 -7.27 4.31 5.85
N GLU A 79 -6.95 5.38 5.12
CA GLU A 79 -7.56 5.66 3.83
C GLU A 79 -7.18 4.59 2.81
N SER A 80 -8.17 4.14 2.04
CA SER A 80 -7.96 3.22 0.93
C SER A 80 -8.25 3.96 -0.38
N GLY A 81 -7.32 3.88 -1.33
CA GLY A 81 -7.44 4.54 -2.62
C GLY A 81 -6.78 3.73 -3.73
N GLY A 82 -6.73 4.33 -4.93
CA GLY A 82 -6.19 3.70 -6.13
C GLY A 82 -7.11 2.67 -6.77
N LEU A 83 -6.63 2.07 -7.85
CA LEU A 83 -7.30 1.03 -8.61
C LEU A 83 -6.30 -0.10 -8.86
N GLU A 84 -6.71 -1.35 -8.62
CA GLU A 84 -5.85 -2.53 -8.84
C GLU A 84 -5.60 -2.78 -10.34
N ALA A 85 -6.60 -2.47 -11.17
CA ALA A 85 -6.51 -2.50 -12.62
C ALA A 85 -7.02 -1.17 -13.20
N TYR A 86 -6.23 -0.57 -14.09
CA TYR A 86 -6.59 0.68 -14.77
C TYR A 86 -6.18 0.62 -16.24
N THR A 87 -7.13 0.91 -17.15
CA THR A 87 -6.84 1.05 -18.58
C THR A 87 -6.34 2.46 -18.84
N LEU A 88 -5.10 2.58 -19.33
CA LEU A 88 -4.51 3.88 -19.68
C LEU A 88 -5.23 4.48 -20.89
N THR A 89 -5.56 5.75 -20.78
CA THR A 89 -6.05 6.60 -21.88
C THR A 89 -4.98 7.62 -22.26
N GLU A 90 -5.11 8.27 -23.42
CA GLU A 90 -4.20 9.34 -23.83
C GLU A 90 -4.13 10.47 -22.80
N GLN A 91 -5.23 10.75 -22.09
CA GLN A 91 -5.30 11.74 -21.02
C GLN A 91 -4.43 11.39 -19.80
N ASN A 92 -4.05 10.11 -19.65
CA ASN A 92 -3.17 9.65 -18.58
C ASN A 92 -1.68 9.69 -18.96
N LEU A 93 -1.34 10.02 -20.21
CA LEU A 93 0.02 10.06 -20.70
C LEU A 93 0.51 11.51 -20.81
N PRO A 94 1.76 11.80 -20.43
CA PRO A 94 2.38 13.08 -20.77
C PRO A 94 2.38 13.29 -22.29
N MET A 95 2.16 14.54 -22.71
CA MET A 95 2.29 14.92 -24.11
C MET A 95 3.72 14.63 -24.58
N HIS A 96 3.84 13.87 -25.67
CA HIS A 96 5.13 13.48 -26.23
C HIS A 96 5.07 13.48 -27.76
N THR A 97 6.25 13.57 -28.40
CA THR A 97 6.39 13.54 -29.85
C THR A 97 7.33 12.41 -30.26
N HIS A 98 7.11 11.85 -31.44
CA HIS A 98 7.99 10.84 -32.04
C HIS A 98 8.63 11.45 -33.29
N MET A 99 9.96 11.48 -33.33
CA MET A 99 10.67 11.85 -34.55
C MET A 99 10.74 10.63 -35.46
N LEU A 100 10.23 10.75 -36.68
CA LEU A 100 10.39 9.72 -37.70
C LEU A 100 11.87 9.71 -38.15
N MET A 101 12.58 8.64 -37.84
CA MET A 101 13.92 8.39 -38.37
C MET A 101 13.78 7.47 -39.59
N ALA A 102 13.88 8.04 -40.78
CA ALA A 102 13.95 7.31 -42.03
C ALA A 102 15.38 7.37 -42.58
N THR A 103 15.85 6.28 -43.18
CA THR A 103 17.09 6.27 -43.97
C THR A 103 16.76 6.00 -45.42
N ASP A 104 17.49 6.66 -46.30
CA ASP A 104 17.52 6.42 -47.74
C ASP A 104 18.65 5.45 -48.15
N GLN A 105 19.43 4.93 -47.20
CA GLN A 105 20.42 3.88 -47.44
C GLN A 105 19.71 2.60 -47.88
N GLY A 106 19.72 2.33 -49.19
CA GLY A 106 19.27 1.05 -49.73
C GLY A 106 20.07 -0.11 -49.12
N ALA A 107 19.40 -1.22 -48.81
CA ALA A 107 20.06 -2.42 -48.28
C ALA A 107 21.18 -2.86 -49.24
N ALA A 108 22.43 -2.91 -48.76
CA ALA A 108 23.55 -3.41 -49.53
C ALA A 108 23.31 -4.89 -49.87
N GLN A 109 23.35 -5.21 -51.17
CA GLN A 109 23.31 -6.58 -51.69
C GLN A 109 24.68 -7.25 -51.56
#